data_AF-A0A0G2I3B7-F1
#
_entry.id   AF-A0A0G2I3B7-F1
#
_cell.length_a   1.000
_cell.length_b   1.000
_cell.length_c   1.000
_cell.angle_alpha   90.00
_cell.angle_beta   90.00
_cell.angle_gamma   90.00
#
_symmetry.space_group_name_H-M   'P 1'
#
loop_
_entity.id
_entity.type
_entity.pdbx_description
1 polymer ?
#
loop_
_entity_poly.entity_id
_entity_poly.type
_entity_poly.pdbx_seq_one_letter_code
_entity_poly.pdbx_strand_id
1 'polypeptide(L)'
;MIPRRNVVDSGTIYTSSDIDYTIKVEAQNLEPFTAYWYQFNVCGSDNKSPLGRTKTTPKEDDDVTEIGIAVYSCANFPFGFFNGYGNSARKDSVDYVVHLGDYIYEYKNGDYGYGQTIGRVPLPDKEIFSLYDYRKRLATYRTDLDLLASHQSFPWIPVWDDHEVADNTYRDGSSELNNTEDSFVKDGGVSVDQRKMNAVRAYFEWMPIRQVEMDDNLRIWRSFKLGNLADLIMLDTRQYDRSITDLYWNTDYVHAIANDAGRSLMGSRQENWFYNQLSSSSKRGATWRIIGSQIVFSRVNQSIAFGDESPLNTDAWDGYQSNRNRTLSHLYSNGIGNNIFLAGDSHASWVSDIVWLGEKNYSSASGEGSIGVEFAGSAVTSPCPYGANITLERANQASTWLQNANEELQWQDLYYRGYYELHMSPERLTANYFGLPTVVSRNGWEIPIANFTVEAGANKLQRPVAGGLVESGSLKGGETKQTNVTVDTNNGTWFVSQAPLAVL
;
A
#
# COMPACT_ATOMS: atom_id res chain seq x y z
N MET A 1 11.64 21.40 24.30
CA MET A 1 13.08 21.66 24.58
C MET A 1 13.81 21.40 23.27
N ILE A 2 14.26 22.43 22.54
CA ILE A 2 14.95 22.22 21.25
C ILE A 2 16.30 21.58 21.57
N PRO A 3 16.60 20.34 21.12
CA PRO A 3 17.90 19.72 21.37
C PRO A 3 19.00 20.64 20.83
N ARG A 4 20.15 20.70 21.50
CA ARG A 4 21.33 21.44 21.00
C ARG A 4 21.57 21.02 19.54
N ARG A 5 21.57 21.99 18.62
CA ARG A 5 21.78 21.79 17.19
C ARG A 5 23.23 21.34 16.94
N ASN A 6 23.47 20.04 17.01
CA ASN A 6 24.69 19.45 16.47
C ASN A 6 24.40 19.07 15.01
N VAL A 7 24.90 19.86 14.06
CA VAL A 7 24.75 19.57 12.63
C VAL A 7 25.72 18.45 12.29
N VAL A 8 25.20 17.28 11.93
CA VAL A 8 26.01 16.09 11.59
C VAL A 8 26.33 16.00 10.10
N ASP A 9 25.54 16.66 9.26
CA ASP A 9 25.78 16.78 7.82
C ASP A 9 25.18 18.08 7.28
N SER A 10 25.81 18.65 6.24
CA SER A 10 25.33 19.84 5.56
C SER A 10 25.94 19.95 4.16
N GLY A 11 25.20 20.51 3.22
CA GLY A 11 25.67 20.67 1.85
C GLY A 11 24.89 21.73 1.07
N THR A 12 25.28 21.91 -0.19
CA THR A 12 24.58 22.74 -1.16
C THR A 12 24.22 21.87 -2.36
N ILE A 13 22.97 21.96 -2.82
CA ILE A 13 22.47 21.28 -4.01
C ILE A 13 21.81 22.31 -4.92
N TYR A 14 21.93 22.10 -6.23
CA TYR A 14 21.30 22.93 -7.23
C TYR A 14 20.08 22.21 -7.80
N THR A 15 19.06 22.99 -8.13
CA THR A 15 17.87 22.50 -8.83
C THR A 15 17.47 23.47 -9.92
N SER A 16 16.64 23.02 -10.85
CA SER A 16 16.20 23.82 -12.00
C SER A 16 14.79 23.40 -12.44
N SER A 17 14.22 24.15 -13.38
CA SER A 17 12.95 23.82 -14.01
C SER A 17 12.92 22.47 -14.72
N ASP A 18 14.08 21.92 -15.11
CA ASP A 18 14.13 20.61 -15.78
C ASP A 18 13.67 19.47 -14.87
N ILE A 19 13.88 19.57 -13.55
CA ILE A 19 13.42 18.59 -12.55
C ILE A 19 12.34 19.16 -11.62
N ASP A 20 11.60 20.15 -12.12
CA ASP A 20 10.50 20.80 -11.38
C ASP A 20 10.92 21.42 -10.03
N TYR A 21 12.17 21.90 -9.96
CA TYR A 21 12.77 22.45 -8.75
C TYR A 21 12.81 21.49 -7.55
N THR A 22 12.64 20.18 -7.76
CA THR A 22 12.78 19.19 -6.69
C THR A 22 14.25 18.96 -6.35
N ILE A 23 14.51 18.45 -5.13
CA ILE A 23 15.85 18.11 -4.66
C ILE A 23 15.81 16.76 -3.95
N LYS A 24 16.90 16.01 -4.10
CA LYS A 24 17.15 14.77 -3.35
C LYS A 24 18.54 14.83 -2.75
N VAL A 25 18.63 14.57 -1.46
CA VAL A 25 19.89 14.62 -0.71
C VAL A 25 20.08 13.31 0.02
N GLU A 26 21.21 12.66 -0.21
CA GLU A 26 21.65 11.49 0.55
C GLU A 26 22.56 11.97 1.68
N ALA A 27 21.95 12.22 2.84
CA ALA A 27 22.70 12.63 4.02
C ALA A 27 23.63 11.50 4.51
N GLN A 28 24.83 11.89 4.94
CA GLN A 28 25.90 11.00 5.39
C GLN A 28 26.18 11.16 6.89
N ASN A 29 27.10 10.37 7.44
CA ASN A 29 27.55 10.44 8.84
C ASN A 29 26.40 10.29 9.86
N LEU A 30 25.43 9.44 9.53
CA LEU A 30 24.27 9.16 10.39
C LEU A 30 24.52 7.90 11.21
N GLU A 31 24.12 7.94 12.46
CA GLU A 31 24.09 6.77 13.34
C GLU A 31 22.87 5.89 12.99
N PRO A 32 22.99 4.56 13.13
CA PRO A 32 21.87 3.64 12.92
C PRO A 32 20.72 3.90 13.91
N PHE A 33 19.50 3.54 13.50
CA PHE A 33 18.28 3.57 14.32
C PHE A 33 18.07 4.88 15.11
N THR A 34 18.45 6.02 14.54
CA THR A 34 18.51 7.31 15.21
C THR A 34 17.62 8.33 14.50
N ALA A 35 16.85 9.08 15.28
CA ALA A 35 16.02 10.17 14.77
C ALA A 35 16.86 11.42 14.49
N TYR A 36 16.65 12.02 13.31
CA TYR A 36 17.31 13.25 12.86
C TYR A 36 16.27 14.27 12.42
N TRP A 37 16.67 15.55 12.43
CA TRP A 37 15.90 16.65 11.88
C TRP A 37 16.65 17.28 10.72
N TYR A 38 15.93 17.68 9.68
CA TYR A 38 16.49 18.30 8.48
C TYR A 38 15.71 19.55 8.08
N GLN A 39 16.40 20.50 7.47
CA GLN A 39 15.79 21.74 6.97
C GLN A 39 16.58 22.21 5.74
N PHE A 40 15.86 22.70 4.73
CA PHE A 40 16.45 23.30 3.54
C PHE A 40 16.35 24.83 3.61
N ASN A 41 17.33 25.52 3.05
CA ASN A 41 17.37 26.98 2.97
C ASN A 41 17.77 27.41 1.56
N VAL A 42 17.04 28.36 0.97
CA VAL A 42 17.41 28.93 -0.33
C VAL A 42 18.63 29.84 -0.14
N CYS A 43 19.73 29.52 -0.82
CA CYS A 43 20.99 30.27 -0.73
C CYS A 43 20.77 31.78 -0.97
N GLY A 44 21.36 32.62 -0.12
CA GLY A 44 21.24 34.08 -0.24
C GLY A 44 19.88 34.66 0.17
N SER A 45 19.02 33.88 0.83
CA SER A 45 17.72 34.35 1.34
C SER A 45 17.42 33.80 2.74
N ASP A 46 16.42 34.37 3.40
CA ASP A 46 15.86 33.87 4.67
C ASP A 46 14.75 32.81 4.47
N ASN A 47 14.49 32.39 3.23
CA ASN A 47 13.45 31.41 2.93
C ASN A 47 13.90 29.99 3.31
N LYS A 48 13.21 29.40 4.30
CA LYS A 48 13.50 28.10 4.90
C LYS A 48 12.30 27.17 4.77
N SER A 49 12.56 25.90 4.50
CA SER A 49 11.54 24.86 4.60
C SER A 49 11.06 24.71 6.05
N PRO A 50 9.88 24.10 6.28
CA PRO A 50 9.56 23.50 7.57
C PRO A 50 10.67 22.54 8.03
N LEU A 51 10.81 22.35 9.34
CA LEU A 51 11.75 21.39 9.92
C LEU A 51 11.18 19.98 9.77
N GLY A 52 11.79 19.14 8.94
CA GLY A 52 11.46 17.74 8.80
C GLY A 52 12.15 16.88 9.86
N ARG A 53 11.61 15.68 10.09
CA ARG A 53 12.14 14.62 10.92
C ARG A 53 12.28 13.35 10.08
N THR A 54 13.31 12.58 10.35
CA THR A 54 13.54 11.26 9.75
C THR A 54 14.15 10.32 10.78
N LYS A 55 14.20 9.02 10.50
CA LYS A 55 14.86 8.01 11.33
C LYS A 55 15.63 7.06 10.42
N THR A 56 16.89 6.81 10.75
CA THR A 56 17.72 5.83 10.04
C THR A 56 17.29 4.41 10.39
N THR A 57 17.51 3.46 9.48
CA THR A 57 17.35 2.03 9.80
C THR A 57 18.42 1.59 10.80
N PRO A 58 18.16 0.52 11.59
CA PRO A 58 19.25 -0.19 12.26
C PRO A 58 20.25 -0.75 11.21
N LYS A 59 21.44 -1.15 11.67
CA LYS A 59 22.35 -1.97 10.84
C LYS A 59 21.73 -3.33 10.58
N GLU A 60 22.25 -4.06 9.60
CA GLU A 60 21.69 -5.35 9.21
C GLU A 60 21.79 -6.44 10.28
N ASP A 61 22.67 -6.28 11.27
CA ASP A 61 22.98 -7.23 12.34
C ASP A 61 22.61 -6.72 13.74
N ASP A 62 22.01 -5.53 13.86
CA ASP A 62 21.57 -4.97 15.13
C ASP A 62 20.36 -5.76 15.70
N ASP A 63 20.37 -5.96 17.01
CA ASP A 63 19.22 -6.46 17.77
C ASP A 63 18.33 -5.29 18.20
N VAL A 64 17.21 -5.14 17.52
CA VAL A 64 16.18 -4.14 17.82
C VAL A 64 14.98 -4.78 18.52
N THR A 65 14.42 -4.10 19.51
CA THR A 65 13.30 -4.62 20.31
C THR A 65 11.97 -4.54 19.59
N GLU A 66 11.77 -3.45 18.84
CA GLU A 66 10.53 -3.20 18.13
C GLU A 66 10.77 -2.27 16.93
N ILE A 67 10.05 -2.51 15.84
CA ILE A 67 9.91 -1.58 14.72
C ILE A 67 8.43 -1.44 14.37
N GLY A 68 7.96 -0.19 14.32
CA GLY A 68 6.61 0.17 13.88
C GLY A 68 6.59 0.67 12.44
N ILE A 69 5.63 0.22 11.63
CA ILE A 69 5.35 0.79 10.30
C ILE A 69 3.88 1.13 10.14
N ALA A 70 3.57 2.28 9.55
CA ALA A 70 2.23 2.59 9.06
C ALA A 70 2.14 2.22 7.57
N VAL A 71 1.05 1.57 7.16
CA VAL A 71 0.86 1.10 5.78
C VAL A 71 -0.34 1.80 5.15
N TYR A 72 -0.15 2.29 3.92
CA TYR A 72 -1.14 3.04 3.17
C TYR A 72 -1.20 2.62 1.69
N SER A 73 -2.35 2.89 1.08
CA SER A 73 -2.55 2.87 -0.38
C SER A 73 -3.77 3.72 -0.75
N CYS A 74 -3.94 4.01 -2.04
CA CYS A 74 -5.21 4.47 -2.62
C CYS A 74 -5.75 5.77 -1.99
N ALA A 75 -5.06 6.87 -2.29
CA ALA A 75 -5.33 8.18 -1.74
C ALA A 75 -5.96 9.12 -2.78
N ASN A 76 -7.09 8.76 -3.38
CA ASN A 76 -7.74 9.62 -4.36
C ASN A 76 -8.17 10.98 -3.76
N PHE A 77 -7.62 12.07 -4.31
CA PHE A 77 -7.78 13.42 -3.80
C PHE A 77 -9.25 13.91 -3.83
N PRO A 78 -10.00 13.78 -4.95
CA PRO A 78 -11.43 14.10 -5.01
C PRO A 78 -12.32 13.44 -3.95
N PHE A 79 -12.01 12.23 -3.47
CA PHE A 79 -12.90 11.51 -2.54
C PHE A 79 -12.82 11.98 -1.09
N GLY A 80 -11.74 12.65 -0.68
CA GLY A 80 -11.64 13.14 0.69
C GLY A 80 -10.29 13.69 1.11
N PHE A 81 -10.22 14.13 2.35
CA PHE A 81 -9.01 14.56 3.06
C PHE A 81 -8.23 13.37 3.58
N PHE A 82 -6.91 13.46 3.57
CA PHE A 82 -6.04 12.34 3.89
C PHE A 82 -5.79 12.16 5.40
N ASN A 83 -6.89 12.10 6.18
CA ASN A 83 -6.87 12.03 7.65
C ASN A 83 -6.00 10.87 8.16
N GLY A 84 -5.99 9.73 7.48
CA GLY A 84 -5.19 8.55 7.85
C GLY A 84 -3.68 8.81 7.91
N TYR A 85 -3.14 9.63 7.00
CA TYR A 85 -1.72 10.04 7.08
C TYR A 85 -1.46 10.93 8.29
N GLY A 86 -2.40 11.82 8.60
CA GLY A 86 -2.30 12.73 9.72
C GLY A 86 -2.42 12.03 11.06
N ASN A 87 -3.26 11.00 11.16
CA ASN A 87 -3.51 10.29 12.41
C ASN A 87 -2.25 9.57 12.90
N SER A 88 -1.53 8.84 12.04
CA SER A 88 -0.26 8.22 12.44
C SER A 88 0.79 9.27 12.82
N ALA A 89 0.85 10.40 12.09
CA ALA A 89 1.76 11.49 12.37
C ALA A 89 1.49 12.17 13.72
N ARG A 90 0.21 12.26 14.12
CA ARG A 90 -0.20 12.79 15.42
C ARG A 90 0.04 11.80 16.56
N LYS A 91 -0.19 10.50 16.33
CA LYS A 91 0.08 9.44 17.31
C LYS A 91 1.57 9.24 17.55
N ASP A 92 2.40 9.53 16.55
CA ASP A 92 3.86 9.29 16.59
C ASP A 92 4.21 7.85 16.99
N SER A 93 3.39 6.89 16.55
CA SER A 93 3.44 5.49 16.97
C SER A 93 4.34 4.61 16.11
N VAL A 94 4.85 5.10 14.98
CA VAL A 94 5.60 4.29 14.01
C VAL A 94 6.97 4.91 13.68
N ASP A 95 7.87 4.08 13.17
CA ASP A 95 9.21 4.50 12.73
C ASP A 95 9.26 4.87 11.25
N TYR A 96 8.54 4.11 10.42
CA TYR A 96 8.55 4.24 8.96
C TYR A 96 7.13 4.22 8.39
N VAL A 97 6.99 4.77 7.19
CA VAL A 97 5.77 4.65 6.39
C VAL A 97 6.04 3.76 5.19
N VAL A 98 5.17 2.79 4.94
CA VAL A 98 5.11 2.01 3.70
C VAL A 98 3.90 2.47 2.89
N HIS A 99 4.11 2.82 1.63
CA HIS A 99 3.03 3.16 0.70
C HIS A 99 3.04 2.16 -0.45
N LEU A 100 1.92 1.49 -0.68
CA LEU A 100 1.81 0.36 -1.59
C LEU A 100 1.33 0.72 -3.00
N GLY A 101 1.00 1.99 -3.22
CA GLY A 101 0.66 2.54 -4.54
C GLY A 101 -0.62 3.37 -4.50
N ASP A 102 -0.99 3.93 -5.65
CA ASP A 102 -2.08 4.89 -5.81
C ASP A 102 -1.93 6.12 -4.93
N TYR A 103 -0.71 6.63 -4.90
CA TYR A 103 -0.35 7.89 -4.26
C TYR A 103 -1.03 9.06 -4.97
N ILE A 104 -1.19 8.95 -6.30
CA ILE A 104 -2.02 9.84 -7.13
C ILE A 104 -3.03 9.03 -7.90
N TYR A 105 -4.02 9.73 -8.47
CA TYR A 105 -4.86 9.25 -9.56
C TYR A 105 -4.71 10.21 -10.73
N GLU A 106 -4.95 9.72 -11.94
CA GLU A 106 -4.73 10.36 -13.24
C GLU A 106 -5.94 11.18 -13.74
N TYR A 107 -7.13 10.85 -13.22
CA TYR A 107 -8.41 11.34 -13.71
C TYR A 107 -8.67 12.83 -13.53
N LYS A 108 -9.55 13.39 -14.37
CA LYS A 108 -10.14 14.71 -14.09
C LYS A 108 -11.22 14.61 -13.01
N ASN A 109 -11.61 15.75 -12.47
CA ASN A 109 -12.70 15.83 -11.53
C ASN A 109 -14.04 15.42 -12.16
N GLY A 110 -14.81 14.58 -11.49
CA GLY A 110 -16.09 14.05 -11.96
C GLY A 110 -15.99 12.77 -12.80
N ASP A 111 -14.79 12.33 -13.20
CA ASP A 111 -14.62 11.02 -13.82
C ASP A 111 -14.55 9.93 -12.74
N TYR A 112 -13.60 10.05 -11.81
CA TYR A 112 -13.48 9.17 -10.65
C TYR A 112 -13.38 9.99 -9.35
N GLY A 113 -14.55 10.42 -8.89
CA GLY A 113 -14.73 11.23 -7.67
C GLY A 113 -15.10 12.69 -7.98
N TYR A 114 -15.89 13.31 -7.09
CA TYR A 114 -16.47 14.65 -7.24
C TYR A 114 -16.00 15.57 -6.12
N GLY A 115 -14.82 16.19 -6.29
CA GLY A 115 -14.18 16.98 -5.24
C GLY A 115 -14.68 18.41 -5.09
N GLN A 116 -15.61 18.88 -5.94
CA GLN A 116 -16.04 20.29 -5.99
C GLN A 116 -16.62 20.78 -4.66
N THR A 117 -17.42 19.93 -4.00
CA THR A 117 -18.16 20.29 -2.78
C THR A 117 -17.27 20.39 -1.54
N ILE A 118 -16.09 19.76 -1.59
CA ILE A 118 -15.12 19.71 -0.48
C ILE A 118 -13.79 20.43 -0.80
N GLY A 119 -13.73 21.14 -1.93
CA GLY A 119 -12.53 21.89 -2.34
C GLY A 119 -11.35 21.00 -2.75
N ARG A 120 -11.64 19.80 -3.26
CA ARG A 120 -10.66 18.76 -3.61
C ARG A 120 -10.62 18.48 -5.11
N VAL A 121 -10.62 19.53 -5.93
CA VAL A 121 -10.50 19.41 -7.39
C VAL A 121 -9.03 19.14 -7.77
N PRO A 122 -8.68 18.00 -8.39
CA PRO A 122 -7.32 17.71 -8.81
C PRO A 122 -6.89 18.65 -9.94
N LEU A 123 -5.62 19.08 -9.93
CA LEU A 123 -5.04 19.88 -11.01
C LEU A 123 -3.96 19.07 -11.75
N PRO A 124 -3.82 19.24 -13.07
CA PRO A 124 -4.77 19.94 -13.93
C PRO A 124 -6.12 19.19 -13.93
N ASP A 125 -7.23 19.91 -14.06
CA ASP A 125 -8.57 19.32 -14.07
C ASP A 125 -8.88 18.72 -15.45
N LYS A 126 -8.10 17.68 -15.77
CA LYS A 126 -8.16 16.84 -16.97
C LYS A 126 -7.45 15.52 -16.66
N GLU A 127 -7.66 14.52 -17.51
CA GLU A 127 -6.81 13.34 -17.60
C GLU A 127 -5.35 13.76 -17.85
N ILE A 128 -4.39 13.11 -17.17
CA ILE A 128 -2.97 13.48 -17.22
C ILE A 128 -2.17 12.56 -18.16
N PHE A 129 -1.33 13.17 -19.01
CA PHE A 129 -0.52 12.43 -20.00
C PHE A 129 0.91 12.93 -20.09
N SER A 130 1.10 14.26 -20.05
CA SER A 130 2.41 14.89 -20.20
C SER A 130 3.17 14.92 -18.88
N LEU A 131 4.50 15.05 -18.95
CA LEU A 131 5.34 15.24 -17.76
C LEU A 131 4.87 16.39 -16.86
N TYR A 132 4.43 17.50 -17.47
CA TYR A 132 3.86 18.63 -16.72
C TYR A 132 2.56 18.25 -15.99
N ASP A 133 1.71 17.45 -16.62
CA ASP A 133 0.44 17.04 -16.01
C ASP A 133 0.68 16.17 -14.77
N TYR A 134 1.59 15.19 -14.84
CA TYR A 134 1.97 14.35 -13.69
C TYR A 134 2.60 15.17 -12.57
N ARG A 135 3.55 16.06 -12.88
CA ARG A 135 4.14 16.99 -11.90
C ARG A 135 3.08 17.82 -11.19
N LYS A 136 2.15 18.40 -11.98
CA LYS A 136 1.08 19.23 -11.44
C LYS A 136 0.08 18.42 -10.61
N ARG A 137 -0.16 17.15 -10.97
CA ARG A 137 -0.99 16.22 -10.18
C ARG A 137 -0.36 15.91 -8.83
N LEU A 138 0.91 15.51 -8.82
CA LEU A 138 1.69 15.29 -7.60
C LEU A 138 1.70 16.56 -6.72
N ALA A 139 1.96 17.73 -7.32
CA ALA A 139 1.91 19.01 -6.62
C ALA A 139 0.55 19.27 -5.97
N THR A 140 -0.55 18.89 -6.63
CA THR A 140 -1.91 19.05 -6.09
C THR A 140 -2.13 18.15 -4.89
N TYR A 141 -1.76 16.88 -4.98
CA TYR A 141 -1.92 15.93 -3.87
C TYR A 141 -1.10 16.38 -2.65
N ARG A 142 0.11 16.89 -2.89
CA ARG A 142 1.01 17.48 -1.88
C ARG A 142 0.50 18.76 -1.21
N THR A 143 -0.64 19.31 -1.63
CA THR A 143 -1.30 20.41 -0.90
C THR A 143 -2.09 19.95 0.32
N ASP A 144 -2.36 18.65 0.46
CA ASP A 144 -3.02 18.10 1.64
C ASP A 144 -2.12 18.21 2.88
N LEU A 145 -2.66 18.80 3.94
CA LEU A 145 -1.90 19.12 5.16
C LEU A 145 -1.53 17.87 5.97
N ASP A 146 -2.33 16.80 5.90
CA ASP A 146 -2.05 15.56 6.63
C ASP A 146 -1.04 14.69 5.88
N LEU A 147 -1.04 14.73 4.54
CA LEU A 147 0.04 14.16 3.73
C LEU A 147 1.36 14.90 3.94
N LEU A 148 1.34 16.24 3.97
CA LEU A 148 2.51 17.05 4.28
C LEU A 148 3.05 16.72 5.68
N ALA A 149 2.18 16.63 6.69
CA ALA A 149 2.57 16.30 8.06
C ALA A 149 3.24 14.93 8.14
N SER A 150 2.70 13.90 7.47
CA SER A 150 3.29 12.56 7.49
C SER A 150 4.66 12.52 6.81
N HIS A 151 4.83 13.16 5.65
CA HIS A 151 6.13 13.25 4.99
C HIS A 151 7.15 14.11 5.75
N GLN A 152 6.68 15.10 6.50
CA GLN A 152 7.53 15.89 7.38
C GLN A 152 7.98 15.09 8.62
N SER A 153 7.17 14.14 9.10
CA SER A 153 7.41 13.42 10.35
C SER A 153 8.16 12.10 10.20
N PHE A 154 8.02 11.41 9.07
CA PHE A 154 8.53 10.04 8.89
C PHE A 154 9.31 9.84 7.59
N PRO A 155 10.30 8.93 7.57
CA PRO A 155 10.82 8.35 6.34
C PRO A 155 9.77 7.47 5.65
N TRP A 156 9.55 7.69 4.35
CA TRP A 156 8.62 6.91 3.54
C TRP A 156 9.38 5.90 2.65
N ILE A 157 8.84 4.69 2.55
CA ILE A 157 9.30 3.60 1.70
C ILE A 157 8.17 3.29 0.70
N PRO A 158 8.01 4.12 -0.34
CA PRO A 158 6.93 3.95 -1.29
C PRO A 158 7.28 2.95 -2.40
N VAL A 159 6.25 2.38 -2.98
CA VAL A 159 6.22 1.79 -4.32
C VAL A 159 4.95 2.28 -5.03
N TRP A 160 4.97 2.32 -6.36
CA TRP A 160 3.80 2.63 -7.17
C TRP A 160 2.90 1.40 -7.33
N ASP A 161 1.66 1.67 -7.70
CA ASP A 161 0.75 0.74 -8.35
C ASP A 161 0.44 1.23 -9.78
N ASP A 162 -0.80 1.18 -10.23
CA ASP A 162 -1.19 1.53 -11.59
C ASP A 162 -1.50 3.02 -11.74
N HIS A 163 -2.25 3.62 -10.82
CA HIS A 163 -2.71 5.01 -10.93
C HIS A 163 -1.60 6.08 -10.83
N GLU A 164 -0.38 5.69 -10.46
CA GLU A 164 0.80 6.52 -10.71
C GLU A 164 1.04 6.80 -12.20
N VAL A 165 0.57 5.91 -13.07
CA VAL A 165 0.60 6.02 -14.54
C VAL A 165 -0.82 6.14 -15.08
N ALA A 166 -1.59 5.06 -15.03
CA ALA A 166 -2.97 4.94 -15.48
C ALA A 166 -3.56 3.61 -14.98
N ASP A 167 -4.86 3.58 -14.81
CA ASP A 167 -5.67 2.42 -14.40
C ASP A 167 -5.33 1.12 -15.14
N ASN A 168 -5.18 0.05 -14.37
CA ASN A 168 -4.87 -1.32 -14.80
C ASN A 168 -3.68 -1.39 -15.78
N THR A 169 -2.60 -0.67 -15.47
CA THR A 169 -1.36 -0.73 -16.27
C THR A 169 -0.66 -2.08 -16.19
N TYR A 170 -0.06 -2.45 -17.33
CA TYR A 170 0.85 -3.57 -17.49
C TYR A 170 2.05 -3.14 -18.34
N ARG A 171 2.93 -4.08 -18.74
CA ARG A 171 4.14 -3.75 -19.51
C ARG A 171 3.84 -2.93 -20.77
N ASP A 172 2.82 -3.32 -21.54
CA ASP A 172 2.58 -2.80 -22.90
C ASP A 172 1.29 -1.95 -23.02
N GLY A 173 0.63 -1.58 -21.92
CA GLY A 173 -0.60 -0.77 -21.97
C GLY A 173 -1.29 -0.54 -20.62
N SER A 174 -2.52 -0.03 -20.68
CA SER A 174 -3.46 0.22 -19.57
C SER A 174 -4.91 0.02 -20.04
N SER A 175 -5.90 0.18 -19.16
CA SER A 175 -7.33 -0.02 -19.49
C SER A 175 -7.79 0.84 -20.67
N GLU A 176 -7.46 2.13 -20.65
CA GLU A 176 -7.83 3.10 -21.69
C GLU A 176 -6.75 3.31 -22.78
N LEU A 177 -5.52 2.81 -22.57
CA LEU A 177 -4.41 2.92 -23.52
C LEU A 177 -3.76 1.55 -23.79
N ASN A 178 -4.31 0.80 -24.76
CA ASN A 178 -3.94 -0.59 -25.05
C ASN A 178 -3.12 -0.78 -26.34
N ASN A 179 -2.35 0.24 -26.74
CA ASN A 179 -1.44 0.23 -27.90
C ASN A 179 -2.11 -0.02 -29.27
N THR A 180 -3.39 0.35 -29.40
CA THR A 180 -4.12 0.41 -30.67
C THR A 180 -4.16 1.85 -31.21
N GLU A 181 -4.33 2.04 -32.53
CA GLU A 181 -4.48 3.38 -33.14
C GLU A 181 -5.65 4.14 -32.51
N ASP A 182 -6.78 3.46 -32.29
CA ASP A 182 -7.96 4.03 -31.63
C ASP A 182 -7.66 4.51 -30.21
N SER A 183 -6.98 3.69 -29.39
CA SER A 183 -6.60 4.06 -28.02
C SER A 183 -5.63 5.24 -28.02
N PHE A 184 -4.64 5.26 -28.91
CA PHE A 184 -3.68 6.36 -29.05
C PHE A 184 -4.38 7.68 -29.38
N VAL A 185 -5.35 7.67 -30.29
CA VAL A 185 -6.12 8.87 -30.66
C VAL A 185 -7.00 9.34 -29.50
N LYS A 186 -7.64 8.42 -28.76
CA LYS A 186 -8.47 8.74 -27.60
C LYS A 186 -7.67 9.31 -26.42
N ASP A 187 -6.47 8.76 -26.18
CA ASP A 187 -5.58 9.10 -25.06
C ASP A 187 -4.69 10.33 -25.35
N GLY A 188 -5.16 11.22 -26.24
CA GLY A 188 -4.50 12.49 -26.51
C GLY A 188 -3.27 12.42 -27.41
N GLY A 189 -3.03 11.30 -28.10
CA GLY A 189 -1.89 11.13 -29.01
C GLY A 189 -0.55 10.93 -28.31
N VAL A 190 -0.56 10.45 -27.06
CA VAL A 190 0.64 10.06 -26.31
C VAL A 190 0.75 8.54 -26.31
N SER A 191 1.91 8.00 -26.69
CA SER A 191 2.11 6.54 -26.69
C SER A 191 2.20 5.99 -25.25
N VAL A 192 1.94 4.68 -25.09
CA VAL A 192 2.08 3.95 -23.82
C VAL A 192 3.43 4.26 -23.17
N ASP A 193 4.51 4.06 -23.92
CA ASP A 193 5.87 4.27 -23.42
C ASP A 193 6.11 5.73 -23.01
N GLN A 194 5.61 6.69 -23.77
CA GLN A 194 5.80 8.11 -23.46
C GLN A 194 5.02 8.52 -22.21
N ARG A 195 3.78 8.05 -22.04
CA ARG A 195 2.97 8.30 -20.85
C ARG A 195 3.61 7.67 -19.61
N LYS A 196 4.02 6.40 -19.71
CA LYS A 196 4.74 5.68 -18.65
C LYS A 196 6.02 6.40 -18.26
N MET A 197 6.85 6.82 -19.21
CA MET A 197 8.10 7.54 -18.90
C MET A 197 7.86 8.94 -18.32
N ASN A 198 6.79 9.64 -18.71
CA ASN A 198 6.41 10.91 -18.09
C ASN A 198 6.02 10.71 -16.62
N ALA A 199 5.19 9.71 -16.34
CA ALA A 199 4.74 9.34 -15.01
C ALA A 199 5.90 8.92 -14.10
N VAL A 200 6.73 7.97 -14.56
CA VAL A 200 7.90 7.45 -13.84
C VAL A 200 8.86 8.58 -13.51
N ARG A 201 9.17 9.46 -14.49
CA ARG A 201 10.05 10.62 -14.24
C ARG A 201 9.46 11.53 -13.16
N ALA A 202 8.19 11.91 -13.27
CA ALA A 202 7.55 12.78 -12.28
C ALA A 202 7.53 12.13 -10.88
N TYR A 203 7.22 10.83 -10.82
CA TYR A 203 7.18 10.08 -9.57
C TYR A 203 8.57 10.04 -8.90
N PHE A 204 9.62 9.71 -9.66
CA PHE A 204 10.98 9.80 -9.14
C PHE A 204 11.31 11.24 -8.74
N GLU A 205 10.99 12.27 -9.50
CA GLU A 205 11.29 13.67 -9.12
C GLU A 205 10.67 14.07 -7.78
N TRP A 206 9.43 13.65 -7.50
CA TRP A 206 8.63 14.10 -6.35
C TRP A 206 8.67 13.18 -5.13
N MET A 207 9.05 11.91 -5.29
CA MET A 207 9.08 10.94 -4.20
C MET A 207 10.51 10.77 -3.62
N PRO A 208 10.65 10.53 -2.31
CA PRO A 208 11.96 10.40 -1.64
C PRO A 208 12.63 9.04 -1.91
N ILE A 209 12.85 8.72 -3.18
CA ILE A 209 13.35 7.43 -3.67
C ILE A 209 14.73 7.64 -4.27
N ARG A 210 15.72 6.84 -3.87
CA ARG A 210 17.02 6.77 -4.55
C ARG A 210 16.89 5.96 -5.83
N GLN A 211 17.68 6.29 -6.85
CA GLN A 211 17.80 5.43 -8.00
C GLN A 211 18.33 4.06 -7.55
N VAL A 212 17.59 2.99 -7.80
CA VAL A 212 17.99 1.64 -7.34
C VAL A 212 19.12 1.10 -8.20
N GLU A 213 19.04 1.33 -9.51
CA GLU A 213 20.03 0.93 -10.49
C GLU A 213 20.12 2.01 -11.57
N MET A 214 21.32 2.53 -11.81
CA MET A 214 21.54 3.71 -12.65
C MET A 214 21.14 3.51 -14.11
N ASP A 215 21.23 2.26 -14.60
CA ASP A 215 20.93 1.90 -15.99
C ASP A 215 19.50 1.37 -16.17
N ASP A 216 18.68 1.36 -15.12
CA ASP A 216 17.31 0.86 -15.13
C ASP A 216 16.35 1.86 -14.47
N ASN A 217 15.73 2.70 -15.31
CA ASN A 217 14.84 3.77 -14.88
C ASN A 217 13.47 3.27 -14.40
N LEU A 218 13.10 2.01 -14.64
CA LEU A 218 11.85 1.42 -14.14
C LEU A 218 12.07 0.63 -12.85
N ARG A 219 13.33 0.44 -12.43
CA ARG A 219 13.62 -0.32 -11.21
C ARG A 219 13.25 0.45 -9.95
N ILE A 220 12.15 0.06 -9.33
CA ILE A 220 11.73 0.54 -8.00
C ILE A 220 11.80 -0.52 -6.90
N TRP A 221 11.70 -1.82 -7.25
CA TRP A 221 11.72 -2.90 -6.27
C TRP A 221 13.10 -3.04 -5.62
N ARG A 222 13.10 -3.20 -4.30
CA ARG A 222 14.28 -3.11 -3.44
C ARG A 222 14.00 -3.73 -2.07
N SER A 223 15.04 -4.01 -1.30
CA SER A 223 14.93 -4.58 0.04
C SER A 223 15.69 -3.77 1.08
N PHE A 224 15.22 -3.83 2.33
CA PHE A 224 15.82 -3.18 3.49
C PHE A 224 15.97 -4.20 4.61
N LYS A 225 17.19 -4.32 5.15
CA LYS A 225 17.47 -5.16 6.31
C LYS A 225 17.34 -4.30 7.57
N LEU A 226 16.32 -4.59 8.37
CA LEU A 226 16.00 -3.86 9.60
C LEU A 226 16.49 -4.66 10.80
N GLY A 227 17.82 -4.75 10.96
CA GLY A 227 18.44 -5.58 11.99
C GLY A 227 18.25 -7.08 11.74
N ASN A 228 18.36 -7.84 12.82
CA ASN A 228 17.95 -9.24 12.85
C ASN A 228 16.42 -9.41 12.91
N LEU A 229 15.68 -8.31 13.10
CA LEU A 229 14.23 -8.35 13.29
C LEU A 229 13.47 -8.60 11.98
N ALA A 230 13.71 -7.81 10.94
CA ALA A 230 12.91 -7.89 9.72
C ALA A 230 13.69 -7.60 8.44
N ASP A 231 13.32 -8.27 7.35
CA ASP A 231 13.62 -7.84 5.99
C ASP A 231 12.35 -7.31 5.32
N LEU A 232 12.34 -6.04 4.93
CA LEU A 232 11.28 -5.43 4.12
C LEU A 232 11.65 -5.56 2.63
N ILE A 233 10.86 -6.32 1.89
CA ILE A 233 11.06 -6.62 0.46
C ILE A 233 9.90 -5.96 -0.32
N MET A 234 10.20 -4.88 -1.03
CA MET A 234 9.21 -4.12 -1.80
C MET A 234 9.21 -4.61 -3.26
N LEU A 235 8.06 -5.03 -3.78
CA LEU A 235 7.84 -5.54 -5.13
C LEU A 235 7.26 -4.48 -6.06
N ASP A 236 7.56 -4.55 -7.34
CA ASP A 236 6.78 -3.96 -8.44
C ASP A 236 5.91 -5.06 -9.08
N THR A 237 4.59 -4.89 -9.07
CA THR A 237 3.66 -5.81 -9.75
C THR A 237 2.91 -5.14 -10.91
N ARG A 238 3.41 -4.02 -11.44
CA ARG A 238 2.75 -3.23 -12.48
C ARG A 238 3.65 -2.92 -13.66
N GLN A 239 4.65 -2.07 -13.45
CA GLN A 239 5.19 -1.27 -14.55
C GLN A 239 6.32 -1.98 -15.31
N TYR A 240 7.03 -2.87 -14.64
CA TYR A 240 8.27 -3.45 -15.17
C TYR A 240 8.05 -4.49 -16.27
N ASP A 241 7.46 -5.65 -15.94
CA ASP A 241 7.35 -6.78 -16.89
C ASP A 241 6.04 -7.57 -16.72
N ARG A 242 5.02 -6.93 -16.13
CA ARG A 242 3.69 -7.53 -15.92
C ARG A 242 3.06 -7.91 -17.26
N SER A 243 2.62 -9.16 -17.37
CA SER A 243 1.82 -9.63 -18.52
C SER A 243 0.49 -8.88 -18.60
N ILE A 244 -0.22 -8.97 -19.74
CA ILE A 244 -1.53 -8.33 -19.91
C ILE A 244 -2.47 -8.65 -18.76
N THR A 245 -3.14 -7.62 -18.25
CA THR A 245 -4.06 -7.69 -17.12
C THR A 245 -5.51 -7.51 -17.54
N ASP A 246 -6.43 -7.46 -16.58
CA ASP A 246 -7.84 -7.12 -16.81
C ASP A 246 -7.97 -5.67 -17.29
N LEU A 247 -8.48 -5.49 -18.49
CA LEU A 247 -8.76 -4.19 -19.11
C LEU A 247 -10.27 -3.98 -19.27
N TYR A 248 -11.07 -4.70 -18.46
CA TYR A 248 -12.54 -4.74 -18.46
C TYR A 248 -13.17 -5.41 -19.69
N TRP A 249 -12.59 -5.27 -20.88
CA TRP A 249 -13.10 -5.90 -22.11
C TRP A 249 -12.52 -7.31 -22.35
N ASN A 250 -11.44 -7.69 -21.65
CA ASN A 250 -10.75 -8.98 -21.81
C ASN A 250 -10.81 -9.85 -20.54
N THR A 251 -11.67 -9.54 -19.57
CA THR A 251 -11.76 -10.25 -18.28
C THR A 251 -11.84 -11.76 -18.44
N ASP A 252 -12.73 -12.26 -19.32
CA ASP A 252 -12.88 -13.70 -19.57
C ASP A 252 -11.62 -14.33 -20.18
N TYR A 253 -10.92 -13.58 -21.04
CA TYR A 253 -9.65 -14.02 -21.62
C TYR A 253 -8.59 -14.14 -20.53
N VAL A 254 -8.42 -13.11 -19.68
CA VAL A 254 -7.45 -13.12 -18.58
C VAL A 254 -7.76 -14.25 -17.60
N HIS A 255 -9.04 -14.45 -17.27
CA HIS A 255 -9.50 -15.56 -16.45
C HIS A 255 -9.09 -16.92 -17.05
N ALA A 256 -9.35 -17.13 -18.35
CA ALA A 256 -9.03 -18.38 -19.03
C ALA A 256 -7.52 -18.70 -19.06
N ILE A 257 -6.67 -17.67 -19.08
CA ILE A 257 -5.21 -17.84 -19.08
C ILE A 257 -4.58 -17.68 -17.70
N ALA A 258 -5.32 -17.44 -16.62
CA ALA A 258 -4.78 -17.05 -15.32
C ALA A 258 -3.73 -18.02 -14.75
N ASN A 259 -3.82 -19.32 -15.09
CA ASN A 259 -2.88 -20.36 -14.68
C ASN A 259 -1.90 -20.80 -15.80
N ASP A 260 -1.82 -20.05 -16.90
CA ASP A 260 -0.83 -20.29 -17.96
C ASP A 260 0.59 -20.13 -17.39
N ALA A 261 1.47 -21.11 -17.68
CA ALA A 261 2.83 -21.15 -17.18
C ALA A 261 3.70 -19.96 -17.62
N GLY A 262 3.40 -19.37 -18.78
CA GLY A 262 4.10 -18.23 -19.35
C GLY A 262 3.70 -16.88 -18.76
N ARG A 263 2.60 -16.81 -18.00
CA ARG A 263 2.20 -15.54 -17.35
C ARG A 263 3.14 -15.17 -16.22
N SER A 264 3.46 -13.88 -16.16
CA SER A 264 4.29 -13.31 -15.10
C SER A 264 3.76 -11.96 -14.65
N LEU A 265 3.77 -11.75 -13.33
CA LEU A 265 3.40 -10.50 -12.69
C LEU A 265 4.60 -9.58 -12.52
N MET A 266 5.78 -10.16 -12.25
CA MET A 266 7.02 -9.44 -11.92
C MET A 266 8.09 -9.51 -13.03
N GLY A 267 7.94 -10.43 -13.98
CA GLY A 267 9.00 -10.82 -14.89
C GLY A 267 10.08 -11.66 -14.23
N SER A 268 10.88 -12.35 -15.06
CA SER A 268 11.89 -13.30 -14.59
C SER A 268 12.97 -12.65 -13.71
N ARG A 269 13.35 -11.40 -14.00
CA ARG A 269 14.43 -10.70 -13.29
C ARG A 269 14.06 -10.43 -11.84
N GLN A 270 12.89 -9.83 -11.61
CA GLN A 270 12.42 -9.52 -10.26
C GLN A 270 11.98 -10.80 -9.54
N GLU A 271 11.37 -11.77 -10.21
CA GLU A 271 10.97 -13.05 -9.59
C GLU A 271 12.19 -13.80 -9.02
N ASN A 272 13.27 -13.93 -9.80
CA ASN A 272 14.51 -14.54 -9.31
C ASN A 272 15.15 -13.72 -8.18
N TRP A 273 15.15 -12.39 -8.29
CA TRP A 273 15.63 -11.52 -7.23
C TRP A 273 14.83 -11.71 -5.94
N PHE A 274 13.50 -11.78 -6.02
CA PHE A 274 12.59 -11.95 -4.89
C PHE A 274 12.84 -13.26 -4.16
N TYR A 275 12.94 -14.37 -4.89
CA TYR A 275 13.24 -15.68 -4.29
C TYR A 275 14.63 -15.71 -3.63
N ASN A 276 15.61 -15.04 -4.23
CA ASN A 276 16.91 -14.87 -3.61
C ASN A 276 16.85 -14.02 -2.33
N GLN A 277 16.02 -12.97 -2.26
CA GLN A 277 15.83 -12.19 -1.04
C GLN A 277 15.17 -13.04 0.06
N LEU A 278 14.10 -13.77 -0.25
CA LEU A 278 13.43 -14.67 0.70
C LEU A 278 14.38 -15.74 1.27
N SER A 279 15.13 -16.40 0.39
CA SER A 279 16.13 -17.41 0.77
C SER A 279 17.27 -16.82 1.60
N SER A 280 17.78 -15.64 1.21
CA SER A 280 18.87 -14.97 1.92
C SER A 280 18.44 -14.48 3.29
N SER A 281 17.24 -13.89 3.39
CA SER A 281 16.61 -13.50 4.65
C SER A 281 16.48 -14.69 5.60
N SER A 282 15.99 -15.82 5.06
CA SER A 282 15.83 -17.05 5.83
C SER A 282 17.15 -17.62 6.33
N LYS A 283 18.14 -17.68 5.45
CA LYS A 283 19.47 -18.15 5.80
C LYS A 283 20.16 -17.24 6.82
N ARG A 284 19.92 -15.93 6.76
CA ARG A 284 20.45 -14.95 7.72
C ARG A 284 19.81 -15.09 9.10
N GLY A 285 18.60 -15.63 9.18
CA GLY A 285 17.86 -15.78 10.43
C GLY A 285 17.10 -14.52 10.82
N ALA A 286 16.71 -13.67 9.86
CA ALA A 286 15.80 -12.56 10.15
C ALA A 286 14.46 -13.11 10.66
N THR A 287 13.94 -12.52 11.75
CA THR A 287 12.68 -13.01 12.35
C THR A 287 11.54 -12.91 11.35
N TRP A 288 11.36 -11.75 10.71
CA TRP A 288 10.23 -11.48 9.80
C TRP A 288 10.69 -11.21 8.37
N ARG A 289 9.93 -11.71 7.39
CA ARG A 289 10.01 -11.27 5.98
C ARG A 289 8.73 -10.50 5.69
N ILE A 290 8.84 -9.20 5.51
CA ILE A 290 7.72 -8.32 5.18
C ILE A 290 7.75 -8.06 3.68
N ILE A 291 6.73 -8.51 2.95
CA ILE A 291 6.65 -8.41 1.50
C ILE A 291 5.64 -7.32 1.15
N GLY A 292 6.12 -6.16 0.72
CA GLY A 292 5.28 -5.09 0.19
C GLY A 292 4.90 -5.39 -1.26
N SER A 293 3.61 -5.62 -1.51
CA SER A 293 3.00 -5.82 -2.82
C SER A 293 1.85 -4.82 -2.99
N GLN A 294 1.51 -4.50 -4.22
CA GLN A 294 0.43 -3.59 -4.57
C GLN A 294 -0.93 -4.27 -4.35
N ILE A 295 -1.05 -5.48 -4.91
CA ILE A 295 -2.32 -6.21 -5.04
C ILE A 295 -2.37 -7.44 -4.12
N VAL A 296 -3.60 -7.86 -3.78
CA VAL A 296 -3.88 -9.00 -2.88
C VAL A 296 -3.30 -10.30 -3.43
N PHE A 297 -2.52 -10.99 -2.60
CA PHE A 297 -1.82 -12.25 -2.88
C PHE A 297 -2.70 -13.48 -2.67
N SER A 298 -3.44 -13.53 -1.56
CA SER A 298 -4.31 -14.67 -1.23
C SER A 298 -5.37 -14.85 -2.30
N ARG A 299 -5.86 -16.08 -2.45
CA ARG A 299 -6.99 -16.34 -3.32
C ARG A 299 -8.24 -15.71 -2.72
N VAL A 300 -8.99 -14.97 -3.54
CA VAL A 300 -10.26 -14.39 -3.14
C VAL A 300 -11.32 -14.82 -4.14
N ASN A 301 -12.01 -15.91 -3.81
CA ASN A 301 -13.25 -16.29 -4.46
C ASN A 301 -14.36 -15.31 -4.08
N GLN A 302 -14.86 -14.59 -5.07
CA GLN A 302 -15.92 -13.61 -4.90
C GLN A 302 -17.24 -14.08 -5.49
N SER A 303 -17.39 -15.37 -5.81
CA SER A 303 -18.54 -15.88 -6.55
C SER A 303 -19.88 -15.69 -5.83
N ILE A 304 -19.88 -15.84 -4.51
CA ILE A 304 -21.07 -15.57 -3.68
C ILE A 304 -21.45 -14.08 -3.70
N ALA A 305 -20.47 -13.19 -3.89
CA ALA A 305 -20.65 -11.75 -3.85
C ALA A 305 -20.98 -11.12 -5.22
N PHE A 306 -20.42 -11.65 -6.32
CA PHE A 306 -20.53 -11.08 -7.67
C PHE A 306 -20.96 -12.06 -8.78
N GLY A 307 -21.15 -13.35 -8.48
CA GLY A 307 -21.56 -14.38 -9.44
C GLY A 307 -20.42 -15.31 -9.89
N ASP A 308 -20.78 -16.44 -10.51
CA ASP A 308 -19.86 -17.56 -10.78
C ASP A 308 -19.08 -17.48 -12.11
N GLU A 309 -19.41 -16.57 -13.02
CA GLU A 309 -18.80 -16.55 -14.38
C GLU A 309 -17.33 -16.13 -14.38
N SER A 310 -16.95 -15.14 -13.55
CA SER A 310 -15.54 -14.75 -13.32
C SER A 310 -15.37 -14.32 -11.86
N PRO A 311 -15.26 -15.27 -10.92
CA PRO A 311 -15.39 -14.96 -9.51
C PRO A 311 -14.10 -14.44 -8.88
N LEU A 312 -13.04 -14.22 -9.67
CA LEU A 312 -11.72 -13.83 -9.18
C LEU A 312 -11.39 -12.42 -9.64
N ASN A 313 -10.65 -11.67 -8.82
CA ASN A 313 -10.03 -10.44 -9.30
C ASN A 313 -8.83 -10.79 -10.21
N THR A 314 -9.04 -10.72 -11.52
CA THR A 314 -8.01 -11.08 -12.51
C THR A 314 -6.93 -10.00 -12.71
N ASP A 315 -7.12 -8.83 -12.08
CA ASP A 315 -6.09 -7.82 -11.92
C ASP A 315 -5.23 -8.03 -10.65
N ALA A 316 -5.64 -8.89 -9.71
CA ALA A 316 -4.83 -9.27 -8.56
C ALA A 316 -3.94 -10.51 -8.86
N TRP A 317 -3.28 -11.07 -7.84
CA TRP A 317 -2.50 -12.32 -7.98
C TRP A 317 -3.34 -13.52 -8.48
N ASP A 318 -4.66 -13.47 -8.33
CA ASP A 318 -5.58 -14.47 -8.87
C ASP A 318 -5.62 -14.51 -10.42
N GLY A 319 -5.21 -13.45 -11.12
CA GLY A 319 -4.99 -13.44 -12.58
C GLY A 319 -3.62 -13.95 -13.03
N TYR A 320 -2.74 -14.28 -12.06
CA TYR A 320 -1.35 -14.70 -12.28
C TYR A 320 -1.03 -15.93 -11.41
N GLN A 321 -1.95 -16.91 -11.39
CA GLN A 321 -1.91 -18.08 -10.51
C GLN A 321 -0.63 -18.89 -10.66
N SER A 322 -0.10 -19.00 -11.89
CA SER A 322 1.18 -19.69 -12.09
C SER A 322 2.33 -18.99 -11.36
N ASN A 323 2.38 -17.65 -11.40
CA ASN A 323 3.39 -16.88 -10.67
C ASN A 323 3.18 -17.00 -9.15
N ARG A 324 1.93 -16.98 -8.67
CA ARG A 324 1.61 -17.21 -7.25
C ARG A 324 2.05 -18.59 -6.78
N ASN A 325 1.76 -19.63 -7.57
CA ASN A 325 2.11 -21.01 -7.28
C ASN A 325 3.62 -21.21 -7.23
N ARG A 326 4.41 -20.56 -8.10
CA ARG A 326 5.89 -20.57 -8.00
C ARG A 326 6.38 -19.93 -6.71
N THR A 327 5.77 -18.84 -6.27
CA THR A 327 6.11 -18.19 -4.99
C THR A 327 5.79 -19.10 -3.80
N LEU A 328 4.58 -19.65 -3.74
CA LEU A 328 4.19 -20.61 -2.70
C LEU A 328 5.09 -21.86 -2.73
N SER A 329 5.39 -22.39 -3.92
CA SER A 329 6.31 -23.50 -4.09
C SER A 329 7.69 -23.20 -3.52
N HIS A 330 8.24 -22.02 -3.79
CA HIS A 330 9.53 -21.60 -3.25
C HIS A 330 9.50 -21.54 -1.71
N LEU A 331 8.47 -20.94 -1.11
CA LEU A 331 8.33 -20.81 0.34
C LEU A 331 8.18 -22.18 1.02
N TYR A 332 7.24 -23.00 0.58
CA TYR A 332 6.97 -24.31 1.17
C TYR A 332 8.12 -25.30 0.97
N SER A 333 8.73 -25.35 -0.23
CA SER A 333 9.78 -26.33 -0.54
C SER A 333 11.09 -26.04 0.19
N ASN A 334 11.33 -24.77 0.56
CA ASN A 334 12.53 -24.34 1.29
C ASN A 334 12.26 -24.08 2.78
N GLY A 335 11.04 -24.34 3.28
CA GLY A 335 10.67 -24.11 4.69
C GLY A 335 10.84 -22.67 5.14
N ILE A 336 10.59 -21.69 4.25
CA ILE A 336 10.74 -20.27 4.55
C ILE A 336 9.46 -19.77 5.23
N GLY A 337 9.49 -19.60 6.55
CA GLY A 337 8.38 -19.09 7.37
C GLY A 337 8.49 -17.60 7.73
N ASN A 338 7.59 -17.14 8.60
CA ASN A 338 7.43 -15.76 9.07
C ASN A 338 7.27 -14.75 7.94
N ASN A 339 6.50 -15.13 6.92
CA ASN A 339 6.19 -14.26 5.79
C ASN A 339 4.94 -13.44 6.09
N ILE A 340 5.04 -12.14 5.89
CA ILE A 340 3.96 -11.17 6.08
C ILE A 340 3.77 -10.44 4.76
N PHE A 341 2.69 -10.74 4.05
CA PHE A 341 2.37 -10.08 2.79
C PHE A 341 1.53 -8.84 3.08
N LEU A 342 1.88 -7.72 2.44
CA LEU A 342 1.13 -6.48 2.49
C LEU A 342 0.52 -6.21 1.12
N ALA A 343 -0.71 -5.71 1.10
CA ALA A 343 -1.40 -5.28 -0.11
C ALA A 343 -2.27 -4.04 0.10
N GLY A 344 -2.57 -3.35 -1.00
CA GLY A 344 -3.50 -2.22 -1.14
C GLY A 344 -4.51 -2.50 -2.25
N ASP A 345 -4.63 -1.59 -3.23
CA ASP A 345 -5.38 -1.67 -4.51
C ASP A 345 -6.91 -1.84 -4.36
N SER A 346 -7.34 -2.91 -3.70
CA SER A 346 -8.74 -3.35 -3.60
C SER A 346 -9.69 -2.41 -2.82
N HIS A 347 -9.17 -1.33 -2.23
CA HIS A 347 -9.93 -0.37 -1.42
C HIS A 347 -10.76 -1.02 -0.29
N ALA A 348 -10.28 -2.13 0.28
CA ALA A 348 -10.93 -2.85 1.36
C ALA A 348 -9.89 -3.54 2.24
N SER A 349 -10.25 -3.86 3.48
CA SER A 349 -9.34 -4.56 4.39
C SER A 349 -9.54 -6.07 4.30
N TRP A 350 -8.44 -6.82 4.20
CA TRP A 350 -8.44 -8.29 4.11
C TRP A 350 -7.33 -8.86 4.98
N VAL A 351 -7.66 -9.89 5.76
CA VAL A 351 -6.69 -10.58 6.60
C VAL A 351 -6.83 -12.08 6.42
N SER A 352 -5.79 -12.71 5.90
CA SER A 352 -5.79 -14.11 5.49
C SER A 352 -4.56 -14.86 6.02
N ASP A 353 -4.72 -16.14 6.31
CA ASP A 353 -3.56 -17.03 6.37
C ASP A 353 -3.02 -17.25 4.93
N ILE A 354 -1.70 -17.31 4.74
CA ILE A 354 -1.11 -17.61 3.42
C ILE A 354 -1.02 -19.11 3.23
N VAL A 355 -1.80 -19.64 2.29
CA VAL A 355 -1.96 -21.08 2.07
C VAL A 355 -1.84 -21.46 0.59
N TRP A 356 -1.40 -22.69 0.33
CA TRP A 356 -1.39 -23.27 -1.00
C TRP A 356 -2.49 -24.32 -1.14
N LEU A 357 -3.71 -23.84 -1.34
CA LEU A 357 -4.91 -24.69 -1.44
C LEU A 357 -4.78 -25.74 -2.54
N GLY A 358 -5.23 -26.95 -2.25
CA GLY A 358 -5.13 -28.11 -3.15
C GLY A 358 -3.77 -28.81 -3.16
N GLU A 359 -2.69 -28.12 -2.75
CA GLU A 359 -1.32 -28.66 -2.74
C GLU A 359 -0.80 -28.94 -1.33
N LYS A 360 -1.26 -28.17 -0.34
CA LYS A 360 -0.95 -28.34 1.09
C LYS A 360 -2.22 -28.46 1.90
N ASN A 361 -2.21 -29.38 2.87
CA ASN A 361 -3.31 -29.49 3.83
C ASN A 361 -3.39 -28.19 4.64
N TYR A 362 -4.59 -27.64 4.74
CA TYR A 362 -4.88 -26.47 5.54
C TYR A 362 -6.09 -26.73 6.45
N SER A 363 -6.05 -26.18 7.66
CA SER A 363 -7.17 -26.19 8.59
C SER A 363 -7.50 -24.74 8.98
N SER A 364 -8.61 -24.23 8.46
CA SER A 364 -9.09 -22.88 8.78
C SER A 364 -9.29 -22.65 10.29
N ALA A 365 -9.77 -23.68 11.01
CA ALA A 365 -10.02 -23.59 12.45
C ALA A 365 -8.73 -23.44 13.29
N SER A 366 -7.62 -24.09 12.89
CA SER A 366 -6.36 -24.07 13.63
C SER A 366 -5.27 -23.19 12.99
N GLY A 367 -5.46 -22.77 11.73
CA GLY A 367 -4.46 -22.15 10.86
C GLY A 367 -3.29 -23.07 10.48
N GLU A 368 -3.33 -24.36 10.83
CA GLU A 368 -2.27 -25.31 10.46
C GLU A 368 -2.18 -25.48 8.95
N GLY A 369 -0.96 -25.53 8.42
CA GLY A 369 -0.70 -25.56 6.99
C GLY A 369 -0.34 -24.22 6.38
N SER A 370 -0.57 -23.10 7.08
CA SER A 370 -0.18 -21.76 6.64
C SER A 370 1.35 -21.55 6.64
N ILE A 371 1.85 -20.72 5.71
CA ILE A 371 3.26 -20.33 5.60
C ILE A 371 3.50 -18.84 5.88
N GLY A 372 2.45 -18.10 6.25
CA GLY A 372 2.51 -16.67 6.52
C GLY A 372 1.14 -16.07 6.76
N VAL A 373 1.06 -14.75 6.79
CA VAL A 373 -0.18 -14.00 6.93
C VAL A 373 -0.19 -12.85 5.93
N GLU A 374 -1.35 -12.59 5.32
CA GLU A 374 -1.59 -11.38 4.53
C GLU A 374 -2.33 -10.34 5.37
N PHE A 375 -1.84 -9.11 5.31
CA PHE A 375 -2.51 -7.91 5.79
C PHE A 375 -2.70 -6.97 4.60
N ALA A 376 -3.90 -6.94 4.04
CA ALA A 376 -4.28 -6.02 2.99
C ALA A 376 -5.11 -4.87 3.57
N GLY A 377 -4.71 -3.63 3.27
CA GLY A 377 -5.34 -2.44 3.81
C GLY A 377 -6.42 -1.86 2.91
N SER A 378 -7.39 -1.19 3.54
CA SER A 378 -8.31 -0.29 2.82
C SER A 378 -7.58 0.93 2.25
N ALA A 379 -8.31 1.71 1.47
CA ALA A 379 -7.86 2.96 0.89
C ALA A 379 -7.81 4.09 1.92
N VAL A 380 -6.89 5.04 1.74
CA VAL A 380 -6.86 6.29 2.52
C VAL A 380 -8.13 7.11 2.26
N THR A 381 -8.57 7.18 1.00
CA THR A 381 -9.81 7.90 0.62
C THR A 381 -10.60 7.25 -0.50
N SER A 382 -9.99 6.52 -1.43
CA SER A 382 -10.68 5.90 -2.58
C SER A 382 -11.84 5.02 -2.12
N PRO A 383 -12.99 4.98 -2.85
CA PRO A 383 -14.19 4.29 -2.39
C PRO A 383 -14.04 2.77 -2.47
N CYS A 384 -14.84 2.01 -1.71
CA CYS A 384 -14.76 0.56 -1.76
C CYS A 384 -15.29 0.02 -3.09
N PRO A 385 -15.06 -1.27 -3.42
CA PRO A 385 -15.54 -1.87 -4.66
C PRO A 385 -17.07 -1.79 -4.88
N TYR A 386 -17.86 -1.54 -3.83
CA TYR A 386 -19.31 -1.33 -3.92
C TYR A 386 -19.73 0.14 -4.06
N GLY A 387 -18.75 1.05 -4.22
CA GLY A 387 -18.97 2.48 -4.36
C GLY A 387 -19.00 3.23 -3.03
N ALA A 388 -18.91 4.56 -3.12
CA ALA A 388 -18.76 5.46 -1.98
C ALA A 388 -20.00 5.50 -1.05
N ASN A 389 -21.18 5.22 -1.63
CA ASN A 389 -22.49 5.33 -0.97
C ASN A 389 -23.02 4.03 -0.36
N ILE A 390 -22.21 2.98 -0.24
CA ILE A 390 -22.64 1.74 0.42
C ILE A 390 -23.01 2.01 1.89
N THR A 391 -24.03 1.33 2.41
CA THR A 391 -24.35 1.36 3.84
C THR A 391 -23.49 0.34 4.59
N LEU A 392 -23.18 0.60 5.85
CA LEU A 392 -22.40 -0.34 6.67
C LEU A 392 -23.06 -1.71 6.79
N GLU A 393 -24.40 -1.77 6.93
CA GLU A 393 -25.14 -3.02 6.94
C GLU A 393 -24.89 -3.84 5.66
N ARG A 394 -24.97 -3.19 4.50
CA ARG A 394 -24.74 -3.85 3.21
C ARG A 394 -23.27 -4.26 3.05
N ALA A 395 -22.34 -3.43 3.51
CA ALA A 395 -20.92 -3.75 3.49
C ALA A 395 -20.62 -4.99 4.35
N ASN A 396 -21.11 -5.05 5.59
CA ASN A 396 -20.92 -6.20 6.47
C ASN A 396 -21.58 -7.48 5.93
N GLN A 397 -22.73 -7.35 5.26
CA GLN A 397 -23.36 -8.47 4.56
C GLN A 397 -22.46 -9.01 3.43
N ALA A 398 -21.93 -8.14 2.59
CA ALA A 398 -21.02 -8.52 1.52
C ALA A 398 -19.70 -9.08 2.06
N SER A 399 -19.15 -8.51 3.15
CA SER A 399 -18.01 -9.04 3.88
C SER A 399 -18.23 -10.47 4.35
N THR A 400 -19.44 -10.77 4.82
CA THR A 400 -19.81 -12.13 5.25
C THR A 400 -19.85 -13.11 4.07
N TRP A 401 -20.34 -12.69 2.91
CA TRP A 401 -20.31 -13.53 1.71
C TRP A 401 -18.90 -13.84 1.24
N LEU A 402 -18.04 -12.81 1.18
CA LEU A 402 -16.63 -12.96 0.80
C LEU A 402 -15.88 -13.86 1.79
N GLN A 403 -16.04 -13.65 3.09
CA GLN A 403 -15.38 -14.47 4.10
C GLN A 403 -15.88 -15.93 4.07
N ASN A 404 -17.17 -16.17 3.83
CA ASN A 404 -17.70 -17.53 3.74
C ASN A 404 -17.26 -18.27 2.47
N ALA A 405 -16.98 -17.56 1.39
CA ALA A 405 -16.52 -18.15 0.13
C ALA A 405 -15.05 -18.62 0.16
N ASN A 406 -14.28 -18.23 1.18
CA ASN A 406 -12.84 -18.43 1.29
C ASN A 406 -12.46 -19.02 2.65
N GLU A 407 -11.73 -20.13 2.66
CA GLU A 407 -11.40 -20.83 3.90
C GLU A 407 -10.25 -20.16 4.66
N GLU A 408 -9.34 -19.50 3.93
CA GLU A 408 -8.16 -18.81 4.42
C GLU A 408 -8.41 -17.37 4.87
N LEU A 409 -9.46 -16.73 4.34
CA LEU A 409 -9.84 -15.34 4.64
C LEU A 409 -10.47 -15.25 6.03
N GLN A 410 -9.72 -14.76 7.01
CA GLN A 410 -10.13 -14.74 8.41
C GLN A 410 -10.90 -13.47 8.78
N TRP A 411 -10.62 -12.33 8.14
CA TRP A 411 -11.40 -11.10 8.33
C TRP A 411 -11.46 -10.28 7.05
N GLN A 412 -12.61 -9.65 6.82
CA GLN A 412 -12.87 -8.80 5.67
C GLN A 412 -13.71 -7.60 6.09
N ASP A 413 -13.28 -6.39 5.74
CA ASP A 413 -14.07 -5.16 5.91
C ASP A 413 -14.11 -4.36 4.59
N LEU A 414 -15.32 -4.19 4.05
CA LEU A 414 -15.58 -3.39 2.84
C LEU A 414 -15.85 -1.92 3.16
N TYR A 415 -16.07 -1.58 4.43
CA TYR A 415 -16.70 -0.31 4.75
C TYR A 415 -15.70 0.81 4.95
N TYR A 416 -14.86 0.71 5.98
CA TYR A 416 -14.08 1.85 6.42
C TYR A 416 -12.96 2.17 5.43
N ARG A 417 -12.77 3.45 5.15
CA ARG A 417 -11.49 3.98 4.66
C ARG A 417 -10.54 4.04 5.85
N GLY A 418 -9.23 4.00 5.61
CA GLY A 418 -8.27 4.14 6.70
C GLY A 418 -6.90 3.59 6.38
N TYR A 419 -6.29 2.98 7.39
CA TYR A 419 -4.93 2.49 7.36
C TYR A 419 -4.72 1.47 8.46
N TYR A 420 -3.54 0.86 8.48
CA TYR A 420 -3.15 -0.01 9.58
C TYR A 420 -1.69 0.20 9.95
N GLU A 421 -1.35 -0.18 11.17
CA GLU A 421 0.01 -0.16 11.68
C GLU A 421 0.46 -1.58 12.00
N LEU A 422 1.69 -1.92 11.60
CA LEU A 422 2.36 -3.13 12.04
C LEU A 422 3.43 -2.80 13.07
N HIS A 423 3.40 -3.50 14.19
CA HIS A 423 4.43 -3.40 15.23
C HIS A 423 5.08 -4.77 15.40
N MET A 424 6.37 -4.85 15.11
CA MET A 424 7.12 -6.09 15.01
C MET A 424 8.15 -6.17 16.13
N SER A 425 8.15 -7.26 16.89
CA SER A 425 9.18 -7.64 17.87
C SER A 425 9.77 -9.02 17.52
N PRO A 426 10.87 -9.45 18.18
CA PRO A 426 11.41 -10.79 17.99
C PRO A 426 10.41 -11.92 18.30
N GLU A 427 9.43 -11.67 19.17
CA GLU A 427 8.46 -12.66 19.64
C GLU A 427 7.16 -12.64 18.85
N ARG A 428 6.71 -11.48 18.37
CA ARG A 428 5.41 -11.33 17.70
C ARG A 428 5.34 -10.13 16.79
N LEU A 429 4.38 -10.17 15.88
CA LEU A 429 3.92 -9.03 15.09
C LEU A 429 2.46 -8.76 15.43
N THR A 430 2.11 -7.49 15.64
CA THR A 430 0.72 -7.03 15.76
C THR A 430 0.33 -6.13 14.60
N ALA A 431 -0.89 -6.30 14.09
CA ALA A 431 -1.47 -5.48 13.04
C ALA A 431 -2.74 -4.80 13.57
N ASN A 432 -2.70 -3.48 13.69
CA ASN A 432 -3.80 -2.67 14.23
C ASN A 432 -4.46 -1.88 13.10
N TYR A 433 -5.72 -2.17 12.79
CA TYR A 433 -6.48 -1.52 11.72
C TYR A 433 -7.30 -0.37 12.29
N PHE A 434 -7.28 0.77 11.58
CA PHE A 434 -7.97 1.99 11.96
C PHE A 434 -8.90 2.44 10.83
N GLY A 435 -10.19 2.52 11.10
CA GLY A 435 -11.20 3.08 10.22
C GLY A 435 -11.41 4.58 10.45
N LEU A 436 -11.70 5.32 9.39
CA LEU A 436 -12.00 6.74 9.46
C LEU A 436 -13.52 6.94 9.42
N PRO A 437 -14.14 7.59 10.42
CA PRO A 437 -15.58 7.86 10.42
C PRO A 437 -16.03 8.70 9.22
N THR A 438 -15.15 9.56 8.72
CA THR A 438 -15.43 10.35 7.54
C THR A 438 -14.13 10.83 6.91
N VAL A 439 -14.14 10.92 5.58
CA VAL A 439 -13.05 11.50 4.79
C VAL A 439 -13.44 12.84 4.16
N VAL A 440 -14.72 13.26 4.21
CA VAL A 440 -15.18 14.49 3.53
C VAL A 440 -14.83 15.78 4.29
N SER A 441 -14.22 15.66 5.48
CA SER A 441 -13.69 16.77 6.25
C SER A 441 -12.33 16.41 6.84
N ARG A 442 -11.45 17.40 6.97
CA ARG A 442 -10.16 17.20 7.65
C ARG A 442 -10.38 17.13 9.17
N ASN A 443 -9.93 16.05 9.80
CA ASN A 443 -10.06 15.82 11.24
C ASN A 443 -8.99 14.83 11.75
N GLY A 444 -8.94 14.60 13.06
CA GLY A 444 -8.05 13.62 13.70
C GLY A 444 -8.71 12.30 14.07
N TRP A 445 -9.89 11.99 13.55
CA TRP A 445 -10.74 10.93 14.06
C TRP A 445 -10.39 9.57 13.47
N GLU A 446 -10.33 8.55 14.32
CA GLU A 446 -10.26 7.15 13.91
C GLU A 446 -10.99 6.22 14.86
N ILE A 447 -11.38 5.07 14.34
CA ILE A 447 -12.01 3.96 15.07
C ILE A 447 -11.04 2.78 14.98
N PRO A 448 -10.56 2.21 16.08
CA PRO A 448 -9.86 0.93 16.05
C PRO A 448 -10.84 -0.17 15.61
N ILE A 449 -10.63 -0.76 14.43
CA ILE A 449 -11.63 -1.67 13.84
C ILE A 449 -11.31 -3.15 14.03
N ALA A 450 -10.03 -3.50 14.07
CA ALA A 450 -9.57 -4.87 14.27
C ALA A 450 -8.08 -4.90 14.65
N ASN A 451 -7.67 -5.84 15.50
CA ASN A 451 -6.27 -6.05 15.87
C ASN A 451 -5.92 -7.52 15.70
N PHE A 452 -4.79 -7.82 15.08
CA PHE A 452 -4.34 -9.19 14.82
C PHE A 452 -2.94 -9.42 15.37
N THR A 453 -2.64 -10.65 15.77
CA THR A 453 -1.32 -11.04 16.27
C THR A 453 -0.81 -12.23 15.48
N VAL A 454 0.49 -12.24 15.19
CA VAL A 454 1.23 -13.39 14.65
C VAL A 454 2.40 -13.65 15.59
N GLU A 455 2.45 -14.82 16.22
CA GLU A 455 3.61 -15.19 17.04
C GLU A 455 4.75 -15.66 16.12
N ALA A 456 5.99 -15.30 16.44
CA ALA A 456 7.15 -15.68 15.65
C ALA A 456 7.26 -17.21 15.55
N GLY A 457 7.48 -17.71 14.33
CA GLY A 457 7.55 -19.13 14.01
C GLY A 457 6.20 -19.82 13.81
N ALA A 458 5.07 -19.14 14.10
CA ALA A 458 3.74 -19.76 13.98
C ALA A 458 3.25 -19.85 12.53
N ASN A 459 3.68 -18.93 11.65
CA ASN A 459 3.26 -18.82 10.24
C ASN A 459 1.75 -18.64 10.01
N LYS A 460 1.02 -18.24 11.05
CA LYS A 460 -0.43 -18.11 11.04
C LYS A 460 -0.86 -17.07 12.05
N LEU A 461 -2.04 -16.51 11.84
CA LEU A 461 -2.67 -15.63 12.81
C LEU A 461 -2.86 -16.35 14.18
N GLN A 462 -2.76 -15.63 15.29
CA GLN A 462 -3.13 -16.14 16.61
C GLN A 462 -4.63 -16.44 16.65
N ARG A 463 -5.02 -17.53 17.32
CA ARG A 463 -6.44 -17.90 17.53
C ARG A 463 -6.81 -17.74 19.03
N PRO A 464 -8.03 -17.30 19.37
CA PRO A 464 -9.09 -16.84 18.45
C PRO A 464 -8.64 -15.61 17.65
N VAL A 465 -8.98 -15.57 16.35
CA VAL A 465 -8.57 -14.50 15.44
C VAL A 465 -9.10 -13.18 15.99
N ALA A 466 -8.25 -12.15 16.05
CA ALA A 466 -8.58 -10.84 16.60
C ALA A 466 -9.16 -10.87 18.03
N GLY A 467 -8.85 -11.90 18.82
CA GLY A 467 -9.47 -12.09 20.14
C GLY A 467 -10.96 -12.48 20.08
N GLY A 468 -11.49 -12.77 18.89
CA GLY A 468 -12.88 -13.16 18.67
C GLY A 468 -13.85 -12.00 18.42
N LEU A 469 -13.36 -10.75 18.35
CA LEU A 469 -14.21 -9.56 18.22
C LEU A 469 -13.60 -8.52 17.29
N VAL A 470 -14.42 -7.98 16.38
CA VAL A 470 -14.08 -6.81 15.55
C VAL A 470 -15.21 -5.78 15.58
N GLU A 471 -14.88 -4.53 15.27
CA GLU A 471 -15.84 -3.43 15.19
C GLU A 471 -16.66 -3.47 13.89
N SER A 472 -16.04 -3.92 12.79
CA SER A 472 -16.60 -3.85 11.43
C SER A 472 -16.24 -5.06 10.59
N GLY A 473 -16.98 -5.26 9.50
CA GLY A 473 -16.76 -6.33 8.56
C GLY A 473 -17.26 -7.68 9.07
N SER A 474 -16.61 -8.75 8.65
CA SER A 474 -16.95 -10.11 9.03
C SER A 474 -15.72 -10.86 9.52
N LEU A 475 -15.78 -11.44 10.73
CA LEU A 475 -14.70 -12.21 11.37
C LEU A 475 -15.01 -13.72 11.41
N LYS A 476 -14.10 -14.55 10.90
CA LYS A 476 -14.31 -16.01 10.86
C LYS A 476 -14.17 -16.58 12.27
N GLY A 477 -15.22 -17.27 12.73
CA GLY A 477 -15.25 -17.87 14.06
C GLY A 477 -15.31 -16.86 15.21
N GLY A 478 -15.71 -15.62 14.94
CA GLY A 478 -15.89 -14.57 15.95
C GLY A 478 -17.12 -13.70 15.68
N GLU A 479 -17.17 -12.54 16.32
CA GLU A 479 -18.32 -11.63 16.27
C GLU A 479 -17.91 -10.22 15.79
N THR A 480 -18.83 -9.58 15.06
CA THR A 480 -18.72 -8.15 14.72
C THR A 480 -19.66 -7.36 15.64
N LYS A 481 -19.10 -6.43 16.42
CA LYS A 481 -19.86 -5.57 17.35
C LYS A 481 -19.45 -4.13 17.16
N GLN A 482 -20.30 -3.39 16.46
CA GLN A 482 -20.10 -1.98 16.23
C GLN A 482 -20.41 -1.13 17.46
N THR A 483 -19.53 -0.19 17.78
CA THR A 483 -19.60 0.74 18.90
C THR A 483 -19.49 2.21 18.44
N ASN A 484 -18.92 2.47 17.27
CA ASN A 484 -18.51 3.79 16.76
C ASN A 484 -17.60 4.57 17.71
N VAL A 485 -16.92 3.87 18.63
CA VAL A 485 -16.01 4.48 19.59
C VAL A 485 -14.79 4.99 18.83
N THR A 486 -14.70 6.30 18.77
CA THR A 486 -13.76 7.07 17.97
C THR A 486 -12.79 7.79 18.90
N VAL A 487 -11.51 7.80 18.52
CA VAL A 487 -10.48 8.61 19.16
C VAL A 487 -10.14 9.81 18.27
N ASP A 488 -10.02 10.99 18.87
CA ASP A 488 -9.42 12.16 18.20
C ASP A 488 -7.92 12.19 18.48
N THR A 489 -7.12 11.81 17.49
CA THR A 489 -5.65 11.78 17.56
C THR A 489 -5.01 13.16 17.78
N ASN A 490 -5.76 14.26 17.63
CA ASN A 490 -5.23 15.59 17.99
C ASN A 490 -5.04 15.78 19.50
N ASN A 491 -5.85 15.11 20.33
CA ASN A 491 -5.89 15.35 21.77
C ASN A 491 -6.08 14.08 22.63
N GLY A 492 -6.26 12.91 22.01
CA GLY A 492 -6.45 11.62 22.66
C GLY A 492 -7.84 11.40 23.27
N THR A 493 -8.83 12.25 22.98
CA THR A 493 -10.18 12.12 23.54
C THR A 493 -10.99 11.04 22.83
N TRP A 494 -11.76 10.27 23.60
CA TRP A 494 -12.66 9.22 23.10
C TRP A 494 -14.11 9.69 23.12
N PHE A 495 -14.85 9.42 22.05
CA PHE A 495 -16.26 9.75 21.91
C PHE A 495 -16.95 8.77 20.96
N VAL A 496 -18.28 8.79 20.89
CA VAL A 496 -19.04 8.00 19.89
C VAL A 496 -19.35 8.91 18.72
N SER A 497 -18.74 8.67 17.56
CA SER A 497 -19.00 9.49 16.37
C SER A 497 -20.40 9.25 15.82
N GLN A 498 -21.04 10.33 15.37
CA GLN A 498 -22.34 10.33 14.68
C GLN A 498 -22.19 10.82 13.23
N ALA A 499 -20.95 10.86 12.73
CA ALA A 499 -20.68 11.31 11.37
C ALA A 499 -21.47 10.41 10.41
N PRO A 500 -22.25 10.97 9.47
CA PRO A 500 -22.80 10.17 8.39
C PRO A 500 -21.60 9.59 7.63
N LEU A 501 -21.42 8.29 7.79
CA LEU A 501 -20.30 7.52 7.27
C LEU A 501 -20.36 7.39 5.73
N ALA A 502 -21.29 8.07 5.06
CA ALA A 502 -21.39 8.14 3.61
C ALA A 502 -20.28 9.04 3.06
N VAL A 503 -19.32 8.41 2.38
CA VAL A 503 -18.41 9.10 1.48
C VAL A 503 -19.24 9.44 0.25
N LEU A 504 -19.45 10.72 -0.02
CA LEU A 504 -20.25 11.32 -1.11
C LEU A 504 -21.01 10.38 -2.10
#